data_AF-A0A1W1CL44-F1
#
_entry.id   AF-A0A1W1CL44-F1
#
_cell.length_a   1.000
_cell.length_b   1.000
_cell.length_c   1.000
_cell.angle_alpha   90.00
_cell.angle_beta   90.00
_cell.angle_gamma   90.00
#
_symmetry.space_group_name_H-M   'P 1'
#
loop_
_entity.id
_entity.type
_entity.pdbx_description
1 polymer ?
#
loop_
_entity_poly.entity_id
_entity_poly.type
_entity_poly.pdbx_seq_one_letter_code
_entity_poly.pdbx_strand_id
1 'polypeptide(L)'
;MLGIELIEGEYDTDNWLEAIHGLEKEPEKGARCAICFDKRFEVTAQKASELGEKRFTSTLLTSPKKSLKQLKRAGETLGTKFGIEFIAPDYRKASGTQEQNILAKKDALYRQDYCGCLFGLTMQREQQQKLADELFSPISKQIQPESIEARIELYKKRWEYEDNNIKYKIIKERFLNWRQIYGLLKVKKEVVPAHFLPYSTLKKEYTRGKVDVQIRDLHYMNRDEVKFITLDTYNRLTQNSYKNIYQLIYNSPSFEKEINARNKLILNSYDLSAILVVEVIPTQKVEILYKSHIYEDVREVLLEI
;
A
#
# COMPACT_ATOMS: atom_id res chain seq x y z
N MET A 1 -4.91 25.80 -1.56
CA MET A 1 -4.18 25.27 -0.37
C MET A 1 -3.77 26.45 0.50
N LEU A 2 -3.59 26.29 1.83
CA LEU A 2 -3.60 27.36 2.84
C LEU A 2 -2.57 28.52 2.69
N GLY A 3 -1.74 28.52 1.65
CA GLY A 3 -0.70 29.54 1.44
C GLY A 3 0.40 29.52 2.49
N ILE A 4 0.55 28.38 3.20
CA ILE A 4 1.55 28.18 4.25
C ILE A 4 2.77 27.51 3.60
N GLU A 5 3.95 28.06 3.87
CA GLU A 5 5.22 27.47 3.46
C GLU A 5 5.42 26.08 4.11
N LEU A 6 5.82 25.10 3.29
CA LEU A 6 6.16 23.76 3.76
C LEU A 6 7.67 23.62 3.84
N ILE A 7 8.18 23.41 5.06
CA ILE A 7 9.58 23.06 5.30
C ILE A 7 9.62 21.56 5.61
N GLU A 8 10.20 20.79 4.69
CA GLU A 8 10.37 19.34 4.86
C GLU A 8 11.68 19.05 5.60
N GLY A 9 11.59 18.31 6.71
CA GLY A 9 12.75 17.82 7.45
C GLY A 9 13.28 16.50 6.88
N GLU A 10 14.47 16.09 7.32
CA GLU A 10 15.06 14.81 6.91
C GLU A 10 14.23 13.62 7.40
N TYR A 11 14.10 12.61 6.53
CA TYR A 11 13.43 11.35 6.87
C TYR A 11 14.42 10.31 7.42
N ASP A 12 14.86 10.53 8.65
CA ASP A 12 15.92 9.74 9.31
C ASP A 12 15.37 8.45 9.96
N THR A 13 15.17 7.43 9.13
CA THR A 13 14.59 6.14 9.53
C THR A 13 15.54 5.32 10.39
N ASP A 14 16.82 5.23 10.02
CA ASP A 14 17.78 4.34 10.67
C ASP A 14 18.05 4.75 12.12
N ASN A 15 18.33 6.02 12.38
CA ASN A 15 18.54 6.48 13.76
C ASN A 15 17.21 6.46 14.55
N TRP A 16 16.05 6.56 13.88
CA TRP A 16 14.77 6.38 14.58
C TRP A 16 14.60 4.94 15.03
N LEU A 17 14.93 3.96 14.18
CA LEU A 17 14.92 2.54 14.52
C LEU A 17 15.89 2.23 15.67
N GLU A 18 17.09 2.80 15.63
CA GLU A 18 18.08 2.65 16.72
C GLU A 18 17.55 3.23 18.04
N ALA A 19 16.95 4.42 18.01
CA ALA A 19 16.39 5.06 19.20
C ALA A 19 15.24 4.29 19.85
N ILE A 20 14.52 3.45 19.09
CA ILE A 20 13.40 2.65 19.60
C ILE A 20 13.77 1.18 19.85
N HIS A 21 15.05 0.81 19.71
CA HIS A 21 15.51 -0.56 19.87
C HIS A 21 15.07 -1.16 21.22
N GLY A 22 14.48 -2.35 21.20
CA GLY A 22 13.91 -3.02 22.37
C GLY A 22 12.50 -2.58 22.74
N LEU A 23 11.91 -1.60 22.04
CA LEU A 23 10.55 -1.09 22.24
C LEU A 23 9.61 -1.41 21.07
N GLU A 24 9.99 -2.34 20.19
CA GLU A 24 9.24 -2.74 18.99
C GLU A 24 7.85 -3.27 19.34
N LYS A 25 7.73 -3.92 20.51
CA LYS A 25 6.49 -4.54 21.00
C LYS A 25 5.63 -3.63 21.89
N GLU A 26 6.09 -2.41 22.18
CA GLU A 26 5.31 -1.47 22.97
C GLU A 26 3.96 -1.16 22.29
N PRO A 27 2.86 -1.07 23.04
CA PRO A 27 1.56 -0.70 22.46
C PRO A 27 1.55 0.75 22.00
N GLU A 28 0.54 1.11 21.19
CA GLU A 28 0.23 2.52 20.91
C GLU A 28 0.01 3.27 22.24
N LYS A 29 0.55 4.50 22.36
CA LYS A 29 0.64 5.28 23.61
C LYS A 29 1.65 4.75 24.65
N GLY A 30 2.39 3.68 24.34
CA GLY A 30 3.47 3.13 25.15
C GLY A 30 4.78 3.92 25.07
N ALA A 31 5.87 3.33 25.56
CA ALA A 31 7.18 3.99 25.66
C ALA A 31 7.77 4.38 24.29
N ARG A 32 7.59 3.53 23.27
CA ARG A 32 8.01 3.83 21.88
C ARG A 32 7.43 5.15 21.36
N CYS A 33 6.16 5.45 21.69
CA CYS A 33 5.54 6.69 21.24
C CYS A 33 6.20 7.93 21.85
N ALA A 34 6.65 7.86 23.11
CA ALA A 34 7.34 8.98 23.76
C ALA A 34 8.64 9.34 23.02
N ILE A 35 9.48 8.35 22.71
CA ILE A 35 10.73 8.54 21.95
C ILE A 35 10.45 9.15 20.57
N CYS A 36 9.40 8.66 19.89
CA CYS A 36 9.00 9.20 18.59
C CYS A 36 8.58 10.67 18.67
N PHE A 37 7.88 11.08 19.74
CA PHE A 37 7.49 12.48 19.95
C PHE A 37 8.71 13.34 20.26
N ASP A 38 9.59 12.88 21.16
CA ASP A 38 10.79 13.61 21.54
C ASP A 38 11.66 13.91 20.31
N LYS A 39 11.96 12.90 19.49
CA LYS A 39 12.76 13.08 18.27
C LYS A 39 12.10 14.02 17.25
N ARG A 40 10.79 13.88 17.00
CA ARG A 40 10.07 14.73 16.03
C ARG A 40 9.93 16.17 16.51
N PHE A 41 9.58 16.36 17.78
CA PHE A 41 9.41 17.69 18.35
C PHE A 41 10.74 18.40 18.52
N GLU A 42 11.85 17.68 18.74
CA GLU A 42 13.17 18.28 18.83
C GLU A 42 13.55 18.95 17.51
N VAL A 43 13.42 18.25 16.39
CA VAL A 43 13.66 18.80 15.05
C VAL A 43 12.76 20.01 14.78
N THR A 44 11.47 19.92 15.09
CA THR A 44 10.52 21.04 14.90
C THR A 44 10.85 22.23 15.80
N ALA A 45 11.17 22.00 17.06
CA ALA A 45 11.47 23.05 18.03
C ALA A 45 12.77 23.77 17.69
N GLN A 46 13.81 23.02 17.34
CA GLN A 46 15.06 23.58 16.84
C GLN A 46 14.78 24.46 15.61
N LYS A 47 14.05 23.94 14.61
CA LYS A 47 13.78 24.70 13.40
C LYS A 47 12.96 25.96 13.66
N ALA A 48 11.96 25.89 14.53
CA ALA A 48 11.17 27.06 14.92
C ALA A 48 12.04 28.14 15.60
N SER A 49 12.95 27.72 16.48
CA SER A 49 13.90 28.63 17.14
C SER A 49 14.85 29.30 16.13
N GLU A 50 15.39 28.54 15.17
CA GLU A 50 16.24 29.06 14.08
C GLU A 50 15.51 30.11 13.21
N LEU A 51 14.20 29.94 13.01
CA LEU A 51 13.36 30.89 12.27
C LEU A 51 12.95 32.12 13.10
N GLY A 52 13.27 32.15 14.40
CA GLY A 52 12.86 33.21 15.32
C GLY A 52 11.39 33.13 15.76
N GLU A 53 10.76 31.97 15.59
CA GLU A 53 9.38 31.74 16.00
C GLU A 53 9.28 31.62 17.52
N LYS A 54 8.22 32.20 18.10
CA LYS A 54 8.02 32.21 19.55
C LYS A 54 7.26 30.99 20.06
N ARG A 55 6.52 30.33 19.17
CA ARG A 55 5.57 29.27 19.50
C ARG A 55 5.65 28.16 18.48
N PHE A 56 5.43 26.94 18.95
CA PHE A 56 5.20 25.79 18.08
C PHE A 56 4.09 24.92 18.64
N THR A 57 3.47 24.13 17.76
CA THR A 57 2.41 23.18 18.12
C THR A 57 2.50 21.95 17.22
N SER A 58 1.59 21.00 17.40
CA SER A 58 1.58 19.77 16.61
C SER A 58 0.17 19.35 16.24
N THR A 59 0.02 18.90 14.99
CA THR A 59 -1.18 18.21 14.52
C THR A 59 -1.43 16.89 15.27
N LEU A 60 -0.42 16.32 15.94
CA LEU A 60 -0.60 15.10 16.76
C LEU A 60 -1.61 15.30 17.91
N LEU A 61 -1.84 16.55 18.34
CA LEU A 61 -2.80 16.90 19.39
C LEU A 61 -4.26 16.61 18.99
N THR A 62 -4.54 16.47 17.69
CA THR A 62 -5.87 16.13 17.20
C THR A 62 -6.19 14.63 17.29
N SER A 63 -5.17 13.78 17.46
CA SER A 63 -5.34 12.34 17.34
C SER A 63 -5.86 11.68 18.63
N PRO A 64 -6.92 10.85 18.57
CA PRO A 64 -7.36 10.05 19.71
C PRO A 64 -6.40 8.89 20.02
N LYS A 65 -5.54 8.52 19.06
CA LYS A 65 -4.52 7.48 19.20
C LYS A 65 -3.29 7.95 19.98
N LYS A 66 -3.17 9.25 20.24
CA LYS A 66 -2.02 9.84 20.94
C LYS A 66 -2.36 10.24 22.37
N SER A 67 -1.38 10.10 23.26
CA SER A 67 -1.49 10.58 24.64
C SER A 67 -1.18 12.07 24.67
N LEU A 68 -2.18 12.91 24.95
CA LEU A 68 -1.95 14.35 25.11
C LEU A 68 -0.99 14.66 26.23
N LYS A 69 -0.98 13.86 27.31
CA LYS A 69 -0.04 14.05 28.42
C LYS A 69 1.40 13.84 27.96
N GLN A 70 1.68 12.81 27.15
CA GLN A 70 3.00 12.57 26.60
C GLN A 70 3.40 13.70 25.64
N LEU A 71 2.51 14.09 24.72
CA LEU A 71 2.77 15.17 23.76
C LEU A 71 3.05 16.50 24.47
N LYS A 72 2.21 16.86 25.45
CA LYS A 72 2.39 18.08 26.24
C LYS A 72 3.73 18.09 26.96
N ARG A 73 4.07 16.99 27.65
CA ARG A 73 5.36 16.86 28.35
C ARG A 73 6.55 16.99 27.41
N ALA A 74 6.53 16.28 26.28
CA ALA A 74 7.62 16.34 25.29
C ALA A 74 7.78 17.76 24.74
N GLY A 75 6.68 18.39 24.33
CA GLY A 75 6.69 19.74 23.78
C GLY A 75 7.12 20.80 24.78
N GLU A 76 6.67 20.74 26.04
CA GLU A 76 7.11 21.67 27.10
C GLU A 76 8.60 21.51 27.43
N THR A 77 9.09 20.27 27.47
CA THR A 77 10.52 19.98 27.72
C THR A 77 11.39 20.59 26.62
N LEU A 78 11.01 20.38 25.37
CA LEU A 78 11.76 20.88 24.21
C LEU A 78 11.58 22.39 24.01
N GLY A 79 10.39 22.92 24.29
CA GLY A 79 10.15 24.35 24.31
C GLY A 79 11.05 25.07 25.31
N THR A 80 11.21 24.51 26.51
CA THR A 80 12.16 25.02 27.51
C THR A 80 13.60 24.94 27.00
N LYS A 81 13.99 23.81 26.38
CA LYS A 81 15.35 23.61 25.84
C LYS A 81 15.71 24.63 24.76
N PHE A 82 14.78 24.97 23.86
CA PHE A 82 15.03 25.84 22.71
C PHE A 82 14.53 27.28 22.88
N GLY A 83 14.00 27.63 24.05
CA GLY A 83 13.51 28.98 24.34
C GLY A 83 12.21 29.36 23.59
N ILE A 84 11.37 28.39 23.26
CA ILE A 84 10.12 28.58 22.53
C ILE A 84 8.92 28.00 23.30
N GLU A 85 7.73 28.58 23.15
CA GLU A 85 6.53 28.12 23.85
C GLU A 85 5.83 26.99 23.07
N PHE A 86 5.58 25.84 23.72
CA PHE A 86 4.76 24.79 23.14
C PHE A 86 3.28 25.00 23.47
N ILE A 87 2.45 25.10 22.42
CA ILE A 87 1.00 25.26 22.53
C ILE A 87 0.33 23.90 22.39
N ALA A 88 -0.36 23.44 23.44
CA ALA A 88 -0.98 22.11 23.50
C ALA A 88 -2.51 22.11 23.72
N PRO A 89 -3.35 22.66 22.81
CA PRO A 89 -4.80 22.62 22.96
C PRO A 89 -5.34 21.20 22.81
N ASP A 90 -6.37 20.86 23.58
CA ASP A 90 -7.08 19.59 23.40
C ASP A 90 -8.16 19.75 22.31
N TYR A 91 -7.75 19.63 21.04
CA TYR A 91 -8.62 19.74 19.86
C TYR A 91 -9.68 18.62 19.75
N ARG A 92 -9.72 17.69 20.71
CA ARG A 92 -10.64 16.54 20.69
C ARG A 92 -11.88 16.79 21.53
N LYS A 93 -11.82 17.76 22.45
CA LYS A 93 -12.95 18.20 23.29
C LYS A 93 -14.01 18.94 22.46
N ALA A 94 -15.19 19.12 23.03
CA ALA A 94 -16.30 19.89 22.46
C ALA A 94 -16.61 19.50 20.99
N SER A 95 -16.65 18.20 20.70
CA SER A 95 -16.90 17.67 19.34
C SER A 95 -15.84 18.01 18.29
N GLY A 96 -14.65 18.48 18.68
CA GLY A 96 -13.59 18.85 17.74
C GLY A 96 -13.14 17.70 16.82
N THR A 97 -13.22 16.45 17.26
CA THR A 97 -12.98 15.28 16.37
C THR A 97 -14.02 15.19 15.24
N GLN A 98 -15.28 15.50 15.53
CA GLN A 98 -16.36 15.50 14.54
C GLN A 98 -16.19 16.66 13.56
N GLU A 99 -15.85 17.85 14.05
CA GLU A 99 -15.59 19.02 13.20
C GLU A 99 -14.43 18.77 12.25
N GLN A 100 -13.32 18.19 12.73
CA GLN A 100 -12.21 17.76 11.88
C GLN A 100 -12.65 16.78 10.79
N ASN A 101 -13.54 15.83 11.11
CA ASN A 101 -14.09 14.89 10.13
C ASN A 101 -14.92 15.60 9.05
N ILE A 102 -15.70 16.62 9.45
CA ILE A 102 -16.53 17.41 8.53
C ILE A 102 -15.63 18.22 7.60
N LEU A 103 -14.62 18.90 8.14
CA LEU A 103 -13.66 19.68 7.35
C LEU A 103 -12.88 18.81 6.37
N ALA A 104 -12.34 17.68 6.83
CA ALA A 104 -11.60 16.76 5.96
C ALA A 104 -12.47 16.21 4.82
N LYS A 105 -13.77 15.96 5.06
CA LYS A 105 -14.70 15.54 4.01
C LYS A 105 -15.03 16.68 3.04
N LYS A 106 -15.24 17.89 3.58
CA LYS A 106 -15.52 19.09 2.78
C LYS A 106 -14.37 19.39 1.82
N ASP A 107 -13.14 19.26 2.29
CA ASP A 107 -11.92 19.58 1.56
C ASP A 107 -11.34 18.36 0.82
N ALA A 108 -12.09 17.25 0.77
CA ALA A 108 -11.73 16.00 0.12
C ALA A 108 -10.30 15.55 0.45
N LEU A 109 -9.92 15.59 1.73
CA LEU A 109 -8.58 15.27 2.21
C LEU A 109 -8.42 13.77 2.44
N TYR A 110 -7.25 13.24 2.09
CA TYR A 110 -6.86 11.90 2.47
C TYR A 110 -6.83 11.77 4.00
N ARG A 111 -7.38 10.66 4.49
CA ARG A 111 -7.42 10.37 5.92
C ARG A 111 -6.77 9.04 6.22
N GLN A 112 -5.56 9.12 6.76
CA GLN A 112 -4.85 7.98 7.29
C GLN A 112 -5.57 7.40 8.52
N ASP A 113 -5.77 6.08 8.56
CA ASP A 113 -6.45 5.38 9.67
C ASP A 113 -5.47 4.76 10.68
N TYR A 114 -4.16 4.98 10.54
CA TYR A 114 -3.08 4.45 11.37
C TYR A 114 -2.13 5.55 11.87
N CYS A 115 -1.23 5.21 12.79
CA CYS A 115 -0.30 6.15 13.45
C CYS A 115 0.77 6.74 12.52
N GLY A 116 1.19 5.99 11.49
CA GLY A 116 2.35 6.29 10.65
C GLY A 116 3.66 5.60 11.05
N CYS A 117 3.70 4.84 12.16
CA CYS A 117 4.86 3.99 12.48
C CYS A 117 4.62 2.54 12.07
N LEU A 118 5.66 1.86 11.58
CA LEU A 118 5.55 0.48 11.08
C LEU A 118 5.06 -0.50 12.16
N PHE A 119 5.50 -0.33 13.41
CA PHE A 119 5.11 -1.20 14.53
C PHE A 119 3.63 -1.03 14.88
N GLY A 120 3.17 0.22 15.00
CA GLY A 120 1.76 0.52 15.26
C GLY A 120 0.84 0.09 14.12
N LEU A 121 1.30 0.24 12.87
CA LEU A 121 0.60 -0.27 11.70
C LEU A 121 0.51 -1.79 11.73
N THR A 122 1.63 -2.49 11.94
CA THR A 122 1.69 -3.96 11.96
C THR A 122 0.74 -4.53 13.01
N MET A 123 0.85 -4.05 14.26
CA MET A 123 -0.04 -4.48 15.35
C MET A 123 -1.51 -4.20 15.03
N GLN A 124 -1.83 -3.03 14.45
CA GLN A 124 -3.20 -2.67 14.06
C GLN A 124 -3.74 -3.60 12.96
N ARG A 125 -2.95 -3.89 11.92
CA ARG A 125 -3.36 -4.73 10.79
C ARG A 125 -3.50 -6.20 11.21
N GLU A 126 -2.62 -6.71 12.07
CA GLU A 126 -2.74 -8.04 12.69
C GLU A 126 -4.05 -8.18 13.48
N GLN A 127 -4.38 -7.20 14.34
CA GLN A 127 -5.63 -7.20 15.10
C GLN A 127 -6.87 -7.14 14.19
N GLN A 128 -6.77 -6.42 13.06
CA GLN A 128 -7.83 -6.32 12.07
C GLN A 128 -7.90 -7.53 11.12
N GLN A 129 -6.95 -8.47 11.22
CA GLN A 129 -6.76 -9.56 10.25
C GLN A 129 -6.67 -9.05 8.79
N LYS A 130 -6.03 -7.88 8.63
CA LYS A 130 -5.82 -7.24 7.34
C LYS A 130 -4.37 -7.39 6.90
N LEU A 131 -4.18 -7.47 5.59
CA LEU A 131 -2.86 -7.39 5.00
C LEU A 131 -2.31 -5.97 5.20
N ALA A 132 -1.08 -5.87 5.71
CA ALA A 132 -0.36 -4.60 5.83
C ALA A 132 0.31 -4.27 4.49
N ASP A 133 -0.50 -3.96 3.47
CA ASP A 133 -0.01 -3.69 2.13
C ASP A 133 0.81 -2.41 2.01
N GLU A 134 0.77 -1.55 3.03
CA GLU A 134 1.61 -0.38 3.15
C GLU A 134 3.10 -0.72 3.40
N LEU A 135 3.41 -1.97 3.76
CA LEU A 135 4.77 -2.42 4.13
C LEU A 135 5.50 -3.20 3.04
N PHE A 136 4.88 -3.38 1.87
CA PHE A 136 5.53 -4.05 0.75
C PHE A 136 5.09 -3.47 -0.59
N SER A 137 5.97 -3.57 -1.57
CA SER A 137 5.71 -3.17 -2.95
C SER A 137 5.97 -4.34 -3.89
N PRO A 138 5.26 -4.44 -5.02
CA PRO A 138 5.54 -5.47 -6.00
C PRO A 138 6.92 -5.24 -6.62
N ILE A 139 7.64 -6.33 -6.91
CA ILE A 139 8.97 -6.30 -7.53
C ILE A 139 8.95 -5.59 -8.89
N SER A 140 7.82 -5.68 -9.61
CA SER A 140 7.59 -5.00 -10.89
C SER A 140 7.38 -3.49 -10.78
N LYS A 141 7.21 -2.97 -9.56
CA LYS A 141 6.73 -1.60 -9.29
C LYS A 141 5.38 -1.27 -9.94
N GLN A 142 4.63 -2.29 -10.37
CA GLN A 142 3.28 -2.11 -10.90
C GLN A 142 2.36 -1.54 -9.81
N ILE A 143 1.75 -0.39 -10.09
CA ILE A 143 0.78 0.23 -9.18
C ILE A 143 -0.41 -0.72 -8.98
N GLN A 144 -0.61 -1.15 -7.73
CA GLN A 144 -1.70 -2.07 -7.36
C GLN A 144 -2.96 -1.30 -6.94
N PRO A 145 -4.16 -1.87 -7.12
CA PRO A 145 -5.39 -1.24 -6.62
C PRO A 145 -5.33 -0.99 -5.12
N GLU A 146 -5.66 0.23 -4.67
CA GLU A 146 -5.56 0.67 -3.26
C GLU A 146 -4.15 0.68 -2.64
N SER A 147 -3.09 0.58 -3.45
CA SER A 147 -1.72 0.86 -2.98
C SER A 147 -1.52 2.34 -2.63
N ILE A 148 -0.42 2.65 -1.93
CA ILE A 148 -0.02 4.04 -1.65
C ILE A 148 0.16 4.80 -2.96
N GLU A 149 0.78 4.18 -3.96
CA GLU A 149 1.01 4.76 -5.28
C GLU A 149 -0.32 5.08 -5.99
N ALA A 150 -1.29 4.17 -5.95
CA ALA A 150 -2.62 4.40 -6.54
C ALA A 150 -3.35 5.57 -5.87
N ARG A 151 -3.23 5.70 -4.54
CA ARG A 151 -3.79 6.84 -3.80
C ARG A 151 -3.10 8.14 -4.21
N ILE A 152 -1.76 8.15 -4.32
CA ILE A 152 -1.02 9.32 -4.78
C ILE A 152 -1.49 9.75 -6.18
N GLU A 153 -1.67 8.81 -7.12
CA GLU A 153 -2.19 9.14 -8.46
C GLU A 153 -3.60 9.74 -8.40
N LEU A 154 -4.49 9.20 -7.56
CA LEU A 154 -5.84 9.73 -7.38
C LEU A 154 -5.82 11.18 -6.86
N TYR A 155 -5.00 11.48 -5.84
CA TYR A 155 -4.93 12.83 -5.26
C TYR A 155 -4.17 13.82 -6.16
N LYS A 156 -3.22 13.36 -6.98
CA LYS A 156 -2.64 14.18 -8.06
C LYS A 156 -3.69 14.57 -9.09
N LYS A 157 -4.49 13.61 -9.55
CA LYS A 157 -5.60 13.88 -10.48
C LYS A 157 -6.65 14.81 -9.87
N ARG A 158 -6.90 14.68 -8.57
CA ARG A 158 -7.77 15.61 -7.82
C ARG A 158 -7.23 17.04 -7.87
N TRP A 159 -5.92 17.24 -7.68
CA TRP A 159 -5.31 18.57 -7.83
C TRP A 159 -5.44 19.11 -9.25
N GLU A 160 -5.22 18.28 -10.27
CA GLU A 160 -5.45 18.69 -11.66
C GLU A 160 -6.89 19.16 -11.90
N TYR A 161 -7.88 18.49 -11.29
CA TYR A 161 -9.27 18.90 -11.39
C TYR A 161 -9.52 20.25 -10.70
N GLU A 162 -8.93 20.47 -9.52
CA GLU A 162 -9.01 21.75 -8.80
C GLU A 162 -8.38 22.90 -9.60
N ASP A 163 -7.19 22.68 -10.16
CA ASP A 163 -6.46 23.68 -10.96
C ASP A 163 -7.21 24.06 -12.24
N ASN A 164 -7.92 23.10 -12.84
CA ASN A 164 -8.73 23.30 -14.04
C ASN A 164 -10.19 23.68 -13.75
N ASN A 165 -10.58 23.91 -12.49
CA ASN A 165 -11.96 24.18 -12.06
C ASN A 165 -12.98 23.12 -12.51
N ILE A 166 -12.54 21.86 -12.64
CA ILE A 166 -13.41 20.72 -12.95
C ILE A 166 -14.11 20.31 -11.66
N LYS A 167 -15.45 20.23 -11.69
CA LYS A 167 -16.22 19.77 -10.54
C LYS A 167 -16.09 18.27 -10.40
N TYR A 168 -15.97 17.80 -9.15
CA TYR A 168 -15.71 16.40 -8.89
C TYR A 168 -16.32 15.90 -7.59
N LYS A 169 -16.34 14.57 -7.45
CA LYS A 169 -16.67 13.87 -6.22
C LYS A 169 -15.80 12.63 -6.05
N ILE A 170 -15.22 12.47 -4.86
CA ILE A 170 -14.59 11.21 -4.47
C ILE A 170 -15.67 10.31 -3.86
N ILE A 171 -15.86 9.12 -4.44
CA ILE A 171 -16.75 8.10 -3.92
C ILE A 171 -15.96 6.87 -3.45
N LYS A 172 -16.59 6.05 -2.61
CA LYS A 172 -16.02 4.79 -2.12
C LYS A 172 -16.72 3.61 -2.78
N GLU A 173 -15.94 2.68 -3.29
CA GLU A 173 -16.43 1.47 -3.97
C GLU A 173 -15.82 0.23 -3.31
N ARG A 174 -16.67 -0.74 -2.92
CA ARG A 174 -16.21 -2.06 -2.45
C ARG A 174 -15.78 -2.88 -3.65
N PHE A 175 -14.63 -3.54 -3.55
CA PHE A 175 -14.12 -4.41 -4.60
C PHE A 175 -13.37 -5.61 -4.02
N LEU A 176 -13.18 -6.63 -4.84
CA LEU A 176 -12.34 -7.77 -4.52
C LEU A 176 -10.90 -7.38 -4.80
N ASN A 177 -10.06 -7.25 -3.76
CA ASN A 177 -8.65 -6.94 -3.93
C ASN A 177 -7.81 -8.22 -3.98
N TRP A 178 -6.62 -8.11 -4.56
CA TRP A 178 -5.68 -9.21 -4.72
C TRP A 178 -4.24 -8.73 -4.54
N ARG A 179 -3.43 -9.56 -3.85
CA ARG A 179 -1.99 -9.34 -3.68
C ARG A 179 -1.25 -10.67 -3.80
N GLN A 180 -0.26 -10.74 -4.67
CA GLN A 180 0.71 -11.82 -4.68
C GLN A 180 1.79 -11.59 -3.62
N ILE A 181 2.06 -12.60 -2.79
CA ILE A 181 3.16 -12.57 -1.82
C ILE A 181 4.40 -13.21 -2.43
N TYR A 182 4.24 -14.42 -2.99
CA TYR A 182 5.31 -15.11 -3.69
C TYR A 182 4.74 -16.12 -4.70
N GLY A 183 5.56 -16.46 -5.69
CA GLY A 183 5.24 -17.47 -6.70
C GLY A 183 6.51 -18.14 -7.21
N LEU A 184 6.47 -19.46 -7.33
CA LEU A 184 7.58 -20.29 -7.76
C LEU A 184 7.07 -21.42 -8.63
N LEU A 185 7.61 -21.53 -9.84
CA LEU A 185 7.38 -22.66 -10.74
C LEU A 185 8.65 -23.50 -10.81
N LYS A 186 8.50 -24.82 -10.66
CA LYS A 186 9.57 -25.79 -10.88
C LYS A 186 9.18 -26.81 -11.94
N VAL A 187 10.12 -27.13 -12.83
CA VAL A 187 10.00 -28.20 -13.82
C VAL A 187 11.19 -29.12 -13.65
N LYS A 188 10.96 -30.42 -13.40
CA LYS A 188 12.03 -31.38 -13.06
C LYS A 188 12.94 -30.92 -11.89
N LYS A 189 12.36 -30.28 -10.87
CA LYS A 189 13.06 -29.68 -9.71
C LYS A 189 13.88 -28.42 -9.99
N GLU A 190 14.05 -28.03 -11.25
CA GLU A 190 14.69 -26.78 -11.63
C GLU A 190 13.69 -25.62 -11.59
N VAL A 191 14.13 -24.46 -11.11
CA VAL A 191 13.30 -23.25 -11.10
C VAL A 191 13.19 -22.70 -12.50
N VAL A 192 11.96 -22.44 -12.95
CA VAL A 192 11.68 -21.87 -14.26
C VAL A 192 10.98 -20.52 -14.07
N PRO A 193 11.40 -19.46 -14.80
CA PRO A 193 10.72 -18.17 -14.77
C PRO A 193 9.24 -18.30 -15.14
N ALA A 194 8.37 -17.74 -14.31
CA ALA A 194 6.94 -17.67 -14.57
C ALA A 194 6.37 -16.37 -14.00
N HIS A 195 5.45 -15.76 -14.73
CA HIS A 195 4.66 -14.63 -14.25
C HIS A 195 3.23 -15.08 -13.97
N PHE A 196 2.67 -14.70 -12.82
CA PHE A 196 1.31 -15.08 -12.45
C PHE A 196 0.39 -13.89 -12.75
N LEU A 197 -0.65 -14.10 -13.54
CA LEU A 197 -1.61 -13.03 -13.81
C LEU A 197 -2.37 -12.62 -12.54
N PRO A 198 -2.80 -11.36 -12.41
CA PRO A 198 -3.64 -10.92 -11.31
C PRO A 198 -4.86 -11.81 -11.07
N TYR A 199 -5.32 -11.88 -9.82
CA TYR A 199 -6.38 -12.79 -9.36
C TYR A 199 -6.12 -14.29 -9.55
N SER A 200 -4.88 -14.68 -9.83
CA SER A 200 -4.47 -16.08 -9.73
C SER A 200 -4.47 -16.51 -8.27
N THR A 201 -5.10 -17.65 -7.97
CA THR A 201 -5.09 -18.28 -6.64
C THR A 201 -4.84 -19.78 -6.72
N LEU A 202 -4.41 -20.36 -5.60
CA LEU A 202 -4.40 -21.80 -5.38
C LEU A 202 -5.18 -22.12 -4.10
N LYS A 203 -5.87 -23.28 -4.09
CA LYS A 203 -6.57 -23.80 -2.91
C LYS A 203 -5.64 -24.02 -1.71
N LYS A 204 -4.38 -24.39 -1.98
CA LYS A 204 -3.29 -24.54 -1.02
C LYS A 204 -2.06 -23.84 -1.59
N GLU A 205 -1.11 -23.47 -0.73
CA GLU A 205 0.14 -22.80 -1.16
C GLU A 205 1.05 -23.67 -2.04
N TYR A 206 0.67 -24.93 -2.33
CA TYR A 206 1.42 -25.88 -3.14
C TYR A 206 0.51 -26.75 -4.01
N THR A 207 0.91 -26.95 -5.27
CA THR A 207 0.31 -27.94 -6.17
C THR A 207 1.34 -28.59 -7.09
N ARG A 208 1.00 -29.76 -7.64
CA ARG A 208 1.82 -30.53 -8.56
C ARG A 208 0.96 -31.28 -9.55
N GLY A 209 1.26 -31.15 -10.84
CA GLY A 209 0.46 -31.75 -11.90
C GLY A 209 1.21 -31.88 -13.22
N LYS A 210 0.51 -32.36 -14.25
CA LYS A 210 0.96 -32.30 -15.65
C LYS A 210 0.03 -31.38 -16.41
N VAL A 211 0.58 -30.64 -17.36
CA VAL A 211 -0.21 -29.93 -18.36
C VAL A 211 -0.65 -30.96 -19.39
N ASP A 212 -1.96 -31.15 -19.55
CA ASP A 212 -2.53 -32.31 -20.25
C ASP A 212 -3.51 -31.93 -21.36
N VAL A 213 -4.19 -30.79 -21.26
CA VAL A 213 -5.19 -30.36 -22.24
C VAL A 213 -4.90 -28.94 -22.72
N GLN A 214 -4.97 -28.71 -24.03
CA GLN A 214 -4.95 -27.37 -24.62
C GLN A 214 -6.32 -27.03 -25.20
N ILE A 215 -6.85 -25.87 -24.85
CA ILE A 215 -8.07 -25.32 -25.44
C ILE A 215 -7.76 -23.87 -25.83
N ARG A 216 -7.77 -23.60 -27.14
CA ARG A 216 -7.36 -22.30 -27.71
C ARG A 216 -5.94 -21.93 -27.22
N ASP A 217 -5.81 -20.78 -26.58
CA ASP A 217 -4.55 -20.24 -26.05
C ASP A 217 -4.18 -20.79 -24.66
N LEU A 218 -5.11 -21.46 -23.97
CA LEU A 218 -4.93 -21.93 -22.59
C LEU A 218 -4.50 -23.40 -22.56
N HIS A 219 -3.49 -23.68 -21.74
CA HIS A 219 -3.03 -25.03 -21.44
C HIS A 219 -3.37 -25.35 -19.99
N TYR A 220 -4.16 -26.39 -19.77
CA TYR A 220 -4.74 -26.76 -18.50
C TYR A 220 -3.85 -27.80 -17.82
N MET A 221 -3.68 -27.63 -16.52
CA MET A 221 -3.11 -28.63 -15.64
C MET A 221 -4.21 -29.51 -15.08
N ASN A 222 -3.92 -30.81 -14.98
CA ASN A 222 -4.85 -31.81 -14.47
C ASN A 222 -5.25 -31.66 -12.98
N ARG A 223 -4.74 -30.64 -12.26
CA ARG A 223 -4.96 -30.43 -10.83
C ARG A 223 -5.09 -28.94 -10.51
N ASP A 224 -5.91 -28.61 -9.52
CA ASP A 224 -6.12 -27.26 -8.97
C ASP A 224 -6.48 -26.20 -10.04
N GLU A 225 -7.06 -26.67 -11.15
CA GLU A 225 -7.58 -25.85 -12.25
C GLU A 225 -6.56 -24.84 -12.82
N VAL A 226 -5.26 -25.09 -12.63
CA VAL A 226 -4.18 -24.20 -13.07
C VAL A 226 -4.11 -24.16 -14.59
N LYS A 227 -3.87 -22.98 -15.13
CA LYS A 227 -3.74 -22.73 -16.56
C LYS A 227 -2.39 -22.09 -16.87
N PHE A 228 -1.91 -22.31 -18.08
CA PHE A 228 -0.70 -21.73 -18.63
C PHE A 228 -0.98 -21.07 -19.97
N ILE A 229 -0.29 -19.96 -20.21
CA ILE A 229 -0.16 -19.33 -21.53
C ILE A 229 1.32 -19.09 -21.84
N THR A 230 1.64 -18.99 -23.13
CA THR A 230 2.99 -18.61 -23.56
C THR A 230 3.21 -17.10 -23.45
N LEU A 231 4.48 -16.68 -23.38
CA LEU A 231 4.86 -15.27 -23.45
C LEU A 231 4.37 -14.60 -24.75
N ASP A 232 4.39 -15.34 -25.86
CA ASP A 232 3.86 -14.86 -27.15
C ASP A 232 2.36 -14.53 -27.07
N THR A 233 1.55 -15.43 -26.51
CA THR A 233 0.14 -15.18 -26.24
C THR A 233 -0.05 -13.95 -25.34
N TYR A 234 0.72 -13.84 -24.25
CA TYR A 234 0.66 -12.69 -23.35
C TYR A 234 0.99 -11.37 -24.07
N ASN A 235 2.06 -11.34 -24.87
CA ASN A 235 2.47 -10.19 -25.66
C ASN A 235 1.37 -9.76 -26.64
N ARG A 236 0.74 -10.71 -27.33
CA ARG A 236 -0.38 -10.43 -28.23
C ARG A 236 -1.59 -9.86 -27.50
N LEU A 237 -1.97 -10.45 -26.35
CA LEU A 237 -3.15 -10.01 -25.58
C LEU A 237 -2.97 -8.62 -24.97
N THR A 238 -1.75 -8.28 -24.59
CA THR A 238 -1.37 -7.01 -23.97
C THR A 238 -0.75 -6.03 -24.95
N GLN A 239 -0.59 -6.35 -26.24
CA GLN A 239 0.11 -5.47 -27.19
C GLN A 239 1.49 -5.01 -26.66
N ASN A 240 2.25 -5.94 -26.09
CA ASN A 240 3.62 -5.73 -25.61
C ASN A 240 4.60 -6.61 -26.40
N SER A 241 5.90 -6.45 -26.15
CA SER A 241 6.97 -7.13 -26.87
C SER A 241 8.09 -7.62 -25.94
N TYR A 242 7.71 -8.22 -24.80
CA TYR A 242 8.66 -8.81 -23.86
C TYR A 242 9.43 -9.96 -24.52
N LYS A 243 10.76 -9.98 -24.35
CA LYS A 243 11.65 -10.99 -24.94
C LYS A 243 11.80 -12.25 -24.09
N ASN A 244 11.61 -12.12 -22.78
CA ASN A 244 11.70 -13.21 -21.81
C ASN A 244 10.83 -12.90 -20.59
N ILE A 245 10.60 -13.91 -19.74
CA ILE A 245 9.73 -13.75 -18.56
C ILE A 245 10.31 -12.77 -17.53
N TYR A 246 11.63 -12.67 -17.40
CA TYR A 246 12.24 -11.73 -16.45
C TYR A 246 11.88 -10.27 -16.75
N GLN A 247 11.88 -9.88 -18.04
CA GLN A 247 11.44 -8.54 -18.42
C GLN A 247 10.01 -8.26 -17.97
N LEU A 248 9.12 -9.25 -18.10
CA LEU A 248 7.73 -9.16 -17.63
C LEU A 248 7.65 -9.08 -16.11
N ILE A 249 8.40 -9.91 -15.37
CA ILE A 249 8.40 -9.92 -13.89
C ILE A 249 8.86 -8.58 -13.32
N TYR A 250 9.90 -7.98 -13.90
CA TYR A 250 10.48 -6.74 -13.38
C TYR A 250 9.83 -5.47 -13.93
N ASN A 251 9.08 -5.57 -15.03
CA ASN A 251 8.49 -4.42 -15.72
C ASN A 251 7.10 -4.75 -16.26
N SER A 252 6.24 -5.35 -15.43
CA SER A 252 4.86 -5.68 -15.80
C SER A 252 4.11 -4.41 -16.23
N PRO A 253 3.14 -4.50 -17.15
CA PRO A 253 2.34 -3.35 -17.56
C PRO A 253 1.41 -2.89 -16.42
N SER A 254 0.50 -1.94 -16.66
CA SER A 254 -0.49 -1.57 -15.64
C SER A 254 -1.36 -2.75 -15.21
N PHE A 255 -1.80 -2.75 -13.95
CA PHE A 255 -2.64 -3.81 -13.39
C PHE A 255 -3.91 -4.02 -14.24
N GLU A 256 -4.56 -2.94 -14.68
CA GLU A 256 -5.73 -2.98 -15.55
C GLU A 256 -5.45 -3.68 -16.89
N LYS A 257 -4.27 -3.47 -17.48
CA LYS A 257 -3.88 -4.11 -18.74
C LYS A 257 -3.78 -5.62 -18.58
N GLU A 258 -3.27 -6.09 -17.45
CA GLU A 258 -3.21 -7.53 -17.14
C GLU A 258 -4.59 -8.12 -16.84
N ILE A 259 -5.46 -7.38 -16.16
CA ILE A 259 -6.86 -7.77 -15.96
C ILE A 259 -7.58 -7.91 -17.29
N ASN A 260 -7.40 -6.96 -18.21
CA ASN A 260 -7.97 -7.02 -19.55
C ASN A 260 -7.45 -8.23 -20.34
N ALA A 261 -6.17 -8.60 -20.19
CA ALA A 261 -5.63 -9.82 -20.77
C ALA A 261 -6.24 -11.08 -20.14
N ARG A 262 -6.36 -11.12 -18.81
CA ARG A 262 -7.01 -12.22 -18.07
C ARG A 262 -8.46 -12.41 -18.53
N ASN A 263 -9.24 -11.33 -18.65
CA ASN A 263 -10.64 -11.35 -19.06
C ASN A 263 -10.86 -11.86 -20.48
N LYS A 264 -9.86 -11.74 -21.37
CA LYS A 264 -9.90 -12.34 -22.71
C LYS A 264 -9.67 -13.86 -22.69
N LEU A 265 -9.07 -14.39 -21.62
CA LEU A 265 -8.74 -15.81 -21.47
C LEU A 265 -9.83 -16.58 -20.73
N ILE A 266 -10.41 -15.99 -19.69
CA ILE A 266 -11.43 -16.63 -18.85
C ILE A 266 -12.83 -16.43 -19.41
N LEU A 267 -13.72 -17.39 -19.14
CA LEU A 267 -15.14 -17.31 -19.54
C LEU A 267 -16.02 -16.61 -18.49
N ASN A 268 -15.56 -16.60 -17.24
CA ASN A 268 -16.26 -16.04 -16.09
C ASN A 268 -15.33 -15.00 -15.43
N SER A 269 -15.80 -13.76 -15.26
CA SER A 269 -15.03 -12.69 -14.61
C SER A 269 -14.62 -12.99 -13.16
N TYR A 270 -15.26 -13.97 -12.52
CA TYR A 270 -14.94 -14.43 -11.17
C TYR A 270 -14.07 -15.70 -11.14
N ASP A 271 -13.51 -16.12 -12.28
CA ASP A 271 -12.56 -17.23 -12.33
C ASP A 271 -11.24 -16.83 -11.64
N LEU A 272 -10.94 -17.45 -10.50
CA LEU A 272 -9.75 -17.22 -9.68
C LEU A 272 -8.65 -18.27 -9.88
N SER A 273 -8.79 -19.18 -10.85
CA SER A 273 -7.76 -20.16 -11.16
C SER A 273 -6.43 -19.46 -11.47
N ALA A 274 -5.32 -20.06 -11.04
CA ALA A 274 -4.01 -19.54 -11.40
C ALA A 274 -3.79 -19.60 -12.91
N ILE A 275 -3.32 -18.49 -13.50
CA ILE A 275 -2.89 -18.42 -14.89
C ILE A 275 -1.44 -17.97 -14.91
N LEU A 276 -0.56 -18.87 -15.34
CA LEU A 276 0.89 -18.63 -15.41
C LEU A 276 1.29 -18.30 -16.85
N VAL A 277 2.12 -17.28 -17.02
CA VAL A 277 2.82 -16.96 -18.26
C VAL A 277 4.19 -17.59 -18.19
N VAL A 278 4.52 -18.41 -19.18
CA VAL A 278 5.81 -19.10 -19.31
C VAL A 278 6.36 -18.94 -20.72
N GLU A 279 7.68 -19.05 -20.88
CA GLU A 279 8.29 -19.04 -22.22
C GLU A 279 7.90 -20.28 -23.04
N VAL A 280 7.97 -21.45 -22.41
CA VAL A 280 7.63 -22.73 -23.03
C VAL A 280 6.69 -23.49 -22.11
N ILE A 281 5.61 -24.05 -22.68
CA ILE A 281 4.65 -24.85 -21.93
C ILE A 281 5.34 -26.13 -21.42
N PRO A 282 5.34 -26.39 -20.10
CA PRO A 282 5.99 -27.58 -19.56
C PRO A 282 5.32 -28.87 -20.01
N THR A 283 6.07 -29.77 -20.65
CA THR A 283 5.59 -31.11 -21.03
C THR A 283 5.70 -32.13 -19.89
N GLN A 284 6.51 -31.80 -18.88
CA GLN A 284 6.78 -32.66 -17.73
C GLN A 284 5.96 -32.23 -16.51
N LYS A 285 6.00 -33.05 -15.44
CA LYS A 285 5.37 -32.67 -14.17
C LYS A 285 5.96 -31.37 -13.65
N VAL A 286 5.08 -30.46 -13.26
CA VAL A 286 5.42 -29.17 -12.66
C VAL A 286 5.07 -29.16 -11.18
N GLU A 287 5.82 -28.40 -10.40
CA GLU A 287 5.54 -28.09 -9.01
C GLU A 287 5.38 -26.57 -8.88
N ILE A 288 4.31 -26.12 -8.23
CA ILE A 288 3.99 -24.71 -8.05
C ILE A 288 3.88 -24.44 -6.56
N LEU A 289 4.67 -23.51 -6.06
CA LEU A 289 4.49 -22.92 -4.74
C LEU A 289 4.04 -21.49 -4.95
N TYR A 290 2.85 -21.14 -4.49
CA TYR A 290 2.28 -19.84 -4.77
C TYR A 290 1.33 -19.40 -3.67
N LYS A 291 1.52 -18.16 -3.21
CA LYS A 291 0.70 -17.53 -2.20
C LYS A 291 0.24 -16.16 -2.68
N SER A 292 -1.07 -15.99 -2.64
CA SER A 292 -1.75 -14.71 -2.86
C SER A 292 -2.86 -14.52 -1.84
N HIS A 293 -3.15 -13.28 -1.50
CA HIS A 293 -4.30 -12.90 -0.71
C HIS A 293 -5.39 -12.37 -1.61
N ILE A 294 -6.61 -12.88 -1.42
CA ILE A 294 -7.84 -12.27 -1.93
C ILE A 294 -8.64 -11.84 -0.73
N TYR A 295 -9.10 -10.59 -0.75
CA TYR A 295 -9.83 -10.00 0.35
C TYR A 295 -10.75 -8.90 -0.16
N GLU A 296 -11.80 -8.62 0.60
CA GLU A 296 -12.66 -7.49 0.33
C GLU A 296 -11.96 -6.19 0.76
N ASP A 297 -12.01 -5.19 -0.09
CA ASP A 297 -11.43 -3.88 0.17
C ASP A 297 -12.32 -2.75 -0.34
N VAL A 298 -11.98 -1.51 0.02
CA VAL A 298 -12.70 -0.30 -0.40
C VAL A 298 -11.73 0.64 -1.08
N ARG A 299 -12.03 0.98 -2.34
CA ARG A 299 -11.27 1.97 -3.08
C ARG A 299 -11.93 3.32 -3.18
N GLU A 300 -11.12 4.36 -3.26
CA GLU A 300 -11.57 5.70 -3.62
C GLU A 300 -11.55 5.87 -5.14
N VAL A 301 -12.61 6.48 -5.69
CA VAL A 301 -12.72 6.77 -7.12
C VAL A 301 -13.10 8.23 -7.29
N LEU A 302 -12.32 8.94 -8.10
CA LEU A 302 -12.56 10.33 -8.47
C LEU A 302 -13.48 10.38 -9.71
N LEU A 303 -14.68 10.95 -9.54
CA LEU A 303 -15.66 11.13 -10.60
C LEU A 303 -15.84 12.61 -10.91
N GLU A 304 -15.89 12.95 -12.19
CA GLU A 304 -16.30 14.26 -12.68
C GLU A 304 -17.83 14.42 -12.59
N ILE A 305 -18.31 15.63 -12.26
CA ILE A 305 -19.74 15.95 -12.10
C ILE A 305 -20.13 17.25 -12.81
#